data_AF-A0A946EAE3-F1
#
_entry.id   AF-A0A946EAE3-F1
#
_cell.length_a   1.000
_cell.length_b   1.000
_cell.length_c   1.000
_cell.angle_alpha   90.00
_cell.angle_beta   90.00
_cell.angle_gamma   90.00
#
_symmetry.space_group_name_H-M   'P 1'
#
loop_
_entity.id
_entity.type
_entity.pdbx_description
1 polymer ?
#
loop_
_entity_poly.entity_id
_entity_poly.type
_entity_poly.pdbx_seq_one_letter_code
_entity_poly.pdbx_strand_id
1 'polypeptide(L)'
;MQKIDLKKSEIIFQKGDLANGLYLITQGSVGIFMPTNDGKDPDFILPANEIFGEMGVIDGELRMATARSMEPSQVLLVSKSEFEQKVADSDIFVRAVVRTLSDRLRKAQKLR
;
A
#
# COMPACT_ATOMS: atom_id res chain seq x y z
N MET A 1 12.02 -9.39 -3.16
CA MET A 1 10.56 -9.47 -3.14
C MET A 1 10.16 -10.80 -2.52
N GLN A 2 9.20 -10.81 -1.61
CA GLN A 2 8.72 -12.01 -0.94
C GLN A 2 7.26 -12.25 -1.27
N LYS A 3 6.92 -13.49 -1.61
CA LYS A 3 5.54 -13.91 -1.85
C LYS A 3 4.84 -14.22 -0.52
N ILE A 4 3.60 -13.74 -0.38
CA ILE A 4 2.76 -13.96 0.79
C ILE A 4 1.37 -14.42 0.32
N ASP A 5 0.94 -15.57 0.81
CA ASP A 5 -0.41 -16.09 0.62
C ASP A 5 -1.28 -15.67 1.80
N LEU A 6 -2.46 -15.13 1.52
CA LEU A 6 -3.38 -14.53 2.49
C LEU A 6 -4.72 -15.28 2.47
N LYS A 7 -5.27 -15.56 3.64
CA LYS A 7 -6.66 -16.03 3.76
C LYS A 7 -7.61 -14.86 3.55
N LYS A 8 -8.89 -15.14 3.31
CA LYS A 8 -9.94 -14.10 3.31
C LYS A 8 -10.00 -13.38 4.66
N SER A 9 -10.18 -12.06 4.64
CA SER A 9 -10.27 -11.19 5.81
C SER A 9 -8.98 -11.10 6.65
N GLU A 10 -7.85 -11.52 6.10
CA GLU A 10 -6.55 -11.40 6.75
C GLU A 10 -6.03 -9.96 6.67
N ILE A 11 -5.61 -9.42 7.82
CA ILE A 11 -5.06 -8.06 7.90
C ILE A 11 -3.61 -8.10 7.44
N ILE A 12 -3.30 -7.29 6.43
CA ILE A 12 -1.96 -7.20 5.83
C ILE A 12 -1.12 -6.16 6.60
N PHE A 13 -1.76 -5.04 6.96
CA PHE A 13 -1.24 -4.04 7.90
C PHE A 13 -2.39 -3.19 8.43
N GLN A 14 -2.15 -2.54 9.57
CA GLN A 14 -3.08 -1.61 10.19
C GLN A 14 -2.62 -0.16 10.02
N LYS A 15 -3.58 0.76 10.10
CA LYS A 15 -3.29 2.18 10.26
C LYS A 15 -2.33 2.38 11.44
N GLY A 16 -1.31 3.22 11.23
CA GLY A 16 -0.34 3.57 12.25
C GLY A 16 0.85 2.61 12.34
N ASP A 17 0.82 1.47 11.65
CA ASP A 17 1.99 0.60 11.54
C ASP A 17 3.14 1.29 10.79
N LEU A 18 4.37 0.84 11.04
CA LEU A 18 5.52 1.23 10.24
C LEU A 18 5.38 0.72 8.80
N ALA A 19 5.67 1.57 7.83
CA ALA A 19 5.65 1.22 6.41
C ALA A 19 6.97 0.54 5.99
N ASN A 20 7.12 -0.74 6.35
CA ASN A 20 8.34 -1.52 6.07
C ASN A 20 8.44 -2.05 4.62
N GLY A 21 7.42 -1.82 3.80
CA GLY A 21 7.36 -2.23 2.41
C GLY A 21 5.99 -1.96 1.77
N LEU A 22 5.91 -2.18 0.47
CA LEU A 22 4.69 -2.05 -0.33
C LEU A 22 4.38 -3.38 -1.00
N TYR A 23 3.15 -3.51 -1.49
CA TYR A 23 2.63 -4.79 -1.94
C TYR A 23 2.09 -4.66 -3.36
N LEU A 24 2.37 -5.65 -4.20
CA LEU A 24 1.70 -5.86 -5.47
C LEU A 24 0.75 -7.05 -5.32
N ILE A 25 -0.52 -6.88 -5.68
CA ILE A 25 -1.50 -7.98 -5.66
C ILE A 25 -1.27 -8.84 -6.89
N THR A 26 -0.90 -10.12 -6.71
CA THR A 26 -0.73 -11.06 -7.83
C THR A 26 -1.98 -11.90 -8.08
N GLN A 27 -2.82 -12.09 -7.06
CA GLN A 27 -4.10 -12.79 -7.16
C GLN A 27 -5.08 -12.30 -6.09
N GLY A 28 -6.38 -12.30 -6.40
CA GLY A 28 -7.44 -11.92 -5.48
C GLY A 28 -7.63 -10.41 -5.40
N SER A 29 -8.01 -9.92 -4.23
CA SER A 29 -8.34 -8.50 -3.99
C SER A 29 -8.11 -8.06 -2.55
N VAL A 30 -7.77 -6.78 -2.38
CA VAL A 30 -7.49 -6.15 -1.09
C VAL A 30 -8.39 -4.94 -0.89
N GLY A 31 -9.03 -4.89 0.27
CA GLY A 31 -9.80 -3.74 0.73
C GLY A 31 -8.92 -2.77 1.52
N ILE A 32 -9.11 -1.47 1.26
CA ILE A 32 -8.50 -0.38 2.02
C ILE A 32 -9.56 0.28 2.88
N PHE A 33 -9.28 0.38 4.17
CA PHE A 33 -10.18 0.90 5.21
C PHE A 33 -9.56 2.16 5.79
N MET A 34 -10.15 3.31 5.46
CA MET A 34 -9.69 4.62 5.90
C MET A 34 -9.89 4.81 7.41
N PRO A 35 -9.16 5.73 8.06
CA PRO A 35 -9.22 5.92 9.50
C PRO A 35 -10.61 6.14 10.11
N THR A 36 -11.55 6.68 9.35
CA THR A 36 -12.92 7.01 9.73
C THR A 36 -13.92 5.88 9.42
N ASN A 37 -13.47 4.80 8.78
CA ASN A 37 -14.29 3.67 8.36
C ASN A 37 -14.77 2.82 9.56
N ASP A 38 -15.97 2.24 9.48
CA ASP A 38 -16.59 1.42 10.53
C ASP A 38 -16.08 -0.05 10.59
N GLY A 39 -15.24 -0.43 9.63
CA GLY A 39 -14.61 -1.73 9.46
C GLY A 39 -15.43 -2.78 8.71
N LYS A 40 -16.68 -2.47 8.33
CA LYS A 40 -17.56 -3.42 7.62
C LYS A 40 -17.16 -3.52 6.16
N ASP A 41 -17.30 -2.42 5.42
CA ASP A 41 -17.04 -2.36 3.99
C ASP A 41 -15.81 -1.47 3.71
N PRO A 42 -14.96 -1.86 2.76
CA PRO A 42 -13.78 -1.05 2.42
C PRO A 42 -14.17 0.21 1.66
N ASP A 43 -13.41 1.29 1.86
CA ASP A 43 -13.54 2.52 1.06
C ASP A 43 -13.08 2.30 -0.39
N PHE A 44 -12.13 1.37 -0.60
CA PHE A 44 -11.60 1.00 -1.90
C PHE A 44 -11.36 -0.52 -1.96
N ILE A 45 -11.72 -1.15 -3.08
CA ILE A 45 -11.34 -2.53 -3.38
C ILE A 45 -10.34 -2.51 -4.52
N LEU A 46 -9.14 -3.04 -4.27
CA LEU A 46 -8.04 -3.09 -5.22
C LEU A 46 -7.93 -4.52 -5.79
N PRO A 47 -8.01 -4.70 -7.12
CA PRO A 47 -7.88 -6.00 -7.78
C PRO A 47 -6.41 -6.42 -7.98
N ALA A 48 -6.23 -7.63 -8.52
CA ALA A 48 -4.92 -8.08 -8.98
C ALA A 48 -4.26 -7.10 -9.97
N ASN A 49 -2.92 -7.05 -9.93
CA ASN A 49 -2.02 -6.13 -10.61
C ASN A 49 -2.00 -4.68 -10.08
N GLU A 50 -2.71 -4.38 -8.99
CA GLU A 50 -2.55 -3.11 -8.29
C GLU A 50 -1.49 -3.14 -7.19
N ILE A 51 -0.88 -1.98 -6.97
CA ILE A 51 0.07 -1.72 -5.88
C ILE A 51 -0.65 -1.00 -4.77
N PHE A 52 -0.34 -1.36 -3.52
CA PHE A 52 -0.86 -0.67 -2.35
C PHE A 52 0.15 -0.60 -1.20
N GLY A 53 -0.08 0.34 -0.29
CA GLY A 53 0.79 0.57 0.86
C GLY A 53 2.11 1.26 0.51
N GLU A 54 2.21 1.83 -0.68
CA GLU A 54 3.35 2.56 -1.22
C GLU A 54 3.58 3.90 -0.53
N MET A 55 2.52 4.56 -0.08
CA MET A 55 2.59 5.95 0.40
C MET A 55 3.57 6.11 1.56
N GLY A 56 3.41 5.31 2.63
CA GLY A 56 4.29 5.36 3.79
C GLY A 56 5.74 4.97 3.49
N VAL A 57 5.96 4.18 2.44
CA VAL A 57 7.32 3.84 1.97
C VAL A 57 7.95 5.02 1.25
N ILE A 58 7.18 5.72 0.41
CA ILE A 58 7.65 6.84 -0.43
C ILE A 58 7.92 8.09 0.40
N ASP A 59 7.01 8.45 1.31
CA ASP A 59 7.10 9.70 2.08
C ASP A 59 7.75 9.52 3.48
N GLY A 60 7.87 8.28 3.96
CA GLY A 60 8.45 7.96 5.26
C GLY A 60 7.46 8.02 6.43
N GLU A 61 6.17 8.17 6.17
CA GLU A 61 5.12 8.22 7.17
C GLU A 61 4.57 6.84 7.55
N LEU A 62 3.81 6.78 8.64
CA LEU A 62 3.07 5.58 9.05
C LEU A 62 1.98 5.20 8.03
N ARG A 63 1.51 3.96 8.12
CA ARG A 63 0.36 3.48 7.34
C ARG A 63 -0.85 4.40 7.53
N MET A 64 -1.35 4.92 6.42
CA MET A 64 -2.52 5.82 6.39
C MET A 64 -3.83 5.11 6.73
N ALA A 65 -3.96 3.85 6.33
CA ALA A 65 -5.18 3.08 6.33
C ALA A 65 -4.86 1.63 6.74
N THR A 66 -5.90 0.86 7.01
CA THR A 66 -5.80 -0.59 7.22
C THR A 66 -6.03 -1.30 5.88
N ALA A 67 -5.23 -2.32 5.59
CA ALA A 67 -5.40 -3.16 4.41
C ALA A 67 -5.78 -4.58 4.82
N ARG A 68 -6.82 -5.14 4.20
CA ARG A 68 -7.36 -6.46 4.49
C ARG A 68 -7.71 -7.19 3.20
N SER A 69 -7.36 -8.46 3.08
CA SER A 69 -7.77 -9.28 1.92
C SER A 69 -9.29 -9.48 1.90
N MET A 70 -9.92 -9.37 0.72
CA MET A 70 -11.37 -9.53 0.57
C MET A 70 -11.76 -10.97 0.21
N GLU A 71 -10.79 -11.74 -0.24
CA GLU A 71 -10.86 -13.15 -0.62
C GLU A 71 -9.48 -13.81 -0.43
N PRO A 72 -9.34 -15.14 -0.56
CA PRO A 72 -8.01 -15.75 -0.62
C PRO A 72 -7.17 -15.07 -1.70
N SER A 73 -6.05 -14.46 -1.29
CA SER A 73 -5.29 -13.54 -2.11
C SER A 73 -3.80 -13.85 -2.02
N GLN A 74 -3.04 -13.30 -2.95
CA GLN A 74 -1.60 -13.44 -2.99
C GLN A 74 -0.97 -12.09 -3.31
N VAL A 75 0.07 -11.75 -2.57
CA VAL A 75 0.79 -10.49 -2.75
C VAL A 75 2.29 -10.73 -2.84
N LEU A 76 2.97 -9.86 -3.57
CA LEU A 76 4.42 -9.71 -3.51
C LEU A 76 4.75 -8.50 -2.63
N LEU A 77 5.41 -8.76 -1.51
CA LEU A 77 6.03 -7.73 -0.68
C LEU A 77 7.34 -7.29 -1.34
N VAL A 78 7.44 -5.99 -1.59
CA VAL A 78 8.69 -5.30 -1.90
C VAL A 78 9.09 -4.54 -0.64
N SER A 79 10.22 -4.90 -0.03
CA SER A 79 10.65 -4.21 1.19
C SER A 79 10.97 -2.75 0.88
N LYS A 80 10.94 -1.90 1.91
CA LYS A 80 11.35 -0.49 1.78
C LYS A 80 12.75 -0.35 1.19
N SER A 81 13.71 -1.18 1.64
CA SER A 81 15.08 -1.17 1.11
C SER A 81 15.15 -1.59 -0.36
N GLU A 82 14.38 -2.59 -0.77
CA GLU A 82 14.30 -3.01 -2.18
C GLU A 82 13.68 -1.93 -3.06
N PHE A 83 12.65 -1.25 -2.56
CA PHE A 83 12.03 -0.12 -3.26
C PHE A 83 13.01 1.05 -3.40
N GLU A 84 13.68 1.44 -2.31
CA GLU A 84 14.67 2.52 -2.31
C GLU A 84 15.81 2.23 -3.29
N GLN A 85 16.33 1.01 -3.33
CA GLN A 85 17.35 0.61 -4.31
C GLN A 85 16.85 0.76 -5.76
N LYS A 86 15.63 0.28 -6.05
CA LYS A 86 15.06 0.38 -7.41
C LYS A 86 14.84 1.83 -7.85
N VAL A 87 14.48 2.70 -6.92
CA VAL A 87 14.24 4.12 -7.19
C VAL A 87 15.56 4.91 -7.20
N ALA A 88 16.60 4.47 -6.48
CA ALA A 88 17.91 5.10 -6.45
C ALA A 88 18.56 5.15 -7.85
N ASP A 89 18.30 4.15 -8.69
CA ASP A 89 18.82 4.08 -10.06
C ASP A 89 18.02 4.94 -11.06
N SER A 90 16.91 5.55 -10.64
CA SER A 90 16.08 6.40 -11.49
C SER A 90 16.52 7.87 -11.49
N ASP A 91 16.14 8.59 -12.55
CA ASP A 91 16.38 10.02 -12.69
C ASP A 91 15.77 10.80 -11.51
N ILE A 92 16.47 11.83 -11.03
CA ILE A 92 16.03 12.63 -9.88
C ILE A 92 14.65 13.27 -10.08
N PHE A 93 14.31 13.62 -11.32
CA PHE A 93 13.00 14.13 -11.69
C PHE A 93 11.91 13.06 -11.53
N VAL A 94 12.15 11.83 -11.96
CA VAL A 94 11.20 10.72 -11.80
C VAL A 94 10.91 10.47 -10.32
N ARG A 95 11.95 10.47 -9.47
CA ARG A 95 11.80 10.37 -8.01
C ARG A 95 10.93 11.49 -7.44
N ALA A 96 11.19 12.72 -7.87
CA ALA A 96 10.44 13.89 -7.42
C ALA A 96 8.96 13.82 -7.84
N VAL A 97 8.67 13.34 -9.06
CA VAL A 97 7.29 13.12 -9.54
C VAL A 97 6.58 12.07 -8.70
N VAL A 98 7.19 10.90 -8.48
CA VAL A 98 6.60 9.83 -7.66
C VAL A 98 6.28 10.32 -6.25
N ARG A 99 7.21 11.01 -5.60
CA ARG A 99 6.99 11.59 -4.26
C ARG A 99 5.87 12.61 -4.26
N THR A 100 5.87 13.52 -5.23
CA THR A 100 4.84 14.57 -5.35
C THR A 100 3.44 13.98 -5.55
N LEU A 101 3.31 12.95 -6.40
CA LEU A 101 2.02 12.29 -6.63
C LEU A 101 1.54 11.54 -5.38
N SER A 102 2.45 10.84 -4.69
CA SER A 102 2.12 10.13 -3.44
C SER A 102 1.63 11.10 -2.36
N ASP A 103 2.33 12.22 -2.16
CA ASP A 103 1.93 13.27 -1.20
C ASP A 103 0.57 13.88 -1.53
N ARG A 104 0.28 14.10 -2.82
CA ARG A 104 -1.01 14.64 -3.28
C ARG A 104 -2.14 13.64 -3.05
N LEU A 105 -1.91 12.37 -3.38
CA LEU A 105 -2.87 11.30 -3.13
C LEU A 105 -3.18 11.20 -1.63
N ARG A 106 -2.15 11.30 -0.78
CA ARG A 106 -2.30 11.32 0.68
C ARG A 106 -3.21 12.42 1.16
N LYS A 107 -2.99 13.65 0.68
CA LYS A 107 -3.80 14.80 1.07
C LYS A 107 -5.24 14.65 0.58
N ALA A 108 -5.44 14.16 -0.64
CA ALA A 108 -6.77 13.93 -1.19
C ALA A 108 -7.56 12.87 -0.40
N GLN A 109 -6.89 11.80 0.04
CA GLN A 109 -7.52 10.72 0.81
C GLN A 109 -7.72 11.07 2.30
N LYS A 110 -6.86 11.89 2.93
CA LYS A 110 -7.08 12.38 4.32
C LYS A 110 -8.38 13.15 4.52
N LEU A 111 -8.92 13.73 3.45
CA LEU A 111 -10.13 14.55 3.48
C LEU A 111 -11.42 13.72 3.32
N ARG A 112 -11.30 12.41 3.15
CA ARG A 112 -12.39 11.44 3.20
C ARG A 112 -12.45 10.80 4.58
#